data_AF-A0A378Q922-F1
#
_entry.id   AF-A0A378Q922-F1
#
_cell.length_a   1.000
_cell.length_b   1.000
_cell.length_c   1.000
_cell.angle_alpha   90.00
_cell.angle_beta   90.00
_cell.angle_gamma   90.00
#
_symmetry.space_group_name_H-M   'P 1'
#
loop_
_entity.id
_entity.type
_entity.pdbx_description
1 polymer ?
#
loop_
_entity_poly.entity_id
_entity_poly.type
_entity_poly.pdbx_seq_one_letter_code
_entity_poly.pdbx_strand_id
1 'polypeptide(L)'
;MINYLATQKNWQNAFSDTITSFAELGQALDLPIDSFDSQVGQFPLKVPRRFVQKMVKGDINDPLLKQVLPTFQETVQVTGFVTDPLDEQHANPVKGIIHKYASRVLIPVTGACVVNCRYCFRQHFDYHENLPTQNDWQAISAYITAHPAVNEVILSGGDPLSLSNRRLLEIFTTLEALPQVQTIRIHTRVPVMIPERLDEPLLARFANSRCHIVMVIHANHPNEIDQETQIFLGKAKKAGVTLLNQTVLLKSINDDANTLASLNEKLWQAGVLPYYLHVLDKVAGASHFYISDEQAVALYWELLAKCAGYLVPKLVRELPNKPFKTPIDLYSY
;
A
#
# COMPACT_ATOMS: atom_id res chain seq x y z
N MET A 1 32.48 -9.79 -22.98
CA MET A 1 32.34 -9.36 -21.58
C MET A 1 31.18 -8.37 -21.38
N ILE A 2 30.13 -8.39 -22.22
CA ILE A 2 29.01 -7.42 -22.17
C ILE A 2 27.68 -8.07 -21.69
N ASN A 3 27.57 -9.40 -21.70
CA ASN A 3 26.37 -10.13 -21.26
C ASN A 3 26.35 -10.54 -19.78
N TYR A 4 27.34 -10.13 -18.97
CA TYR A 4 27.36 -10.47 -17.54
C TYR A 4 26.66 -9.41 -16.65
N LEU A 5 26.33 -8.24 -17.21
CA LEU A 5 25.62 -7.17 -16.49
C LEU A 5 24.09 -7.28 -16.61
N ALA A 6 23.58 -8.20 -17.42
CA ALA A 6 22.14 -8.42 -17.63
C ALA A 6 21.49 -9.35 -16.57
N THR A 7 22.23 -9.81 -15.56
CA THR A 7 21.77 -10.80 -14.58
C THR A 7 22.00 -10.41 -13.12
N GLN A 8 22.20 -9.13 -12.82
CA GLN A 8 21.88 -8.65 -11.48
C GLN A 8 20.39 -8.32 -11.43
N LYS A 9 19.64 -9.03 -10.57
CA LYS A 9 18.28 -8.69 -10.16
C LYS A 9 18.29 -7.30 -9.51
N ASN A 10 18.26 -6.26 -10.34
CA ASN A 10 18.31 -4.88 -9.90
C ASN A 10 16.89 -4.31 -9.90
N TRP A 11 16.38 -3.88 -8.75
CA TRP A 11 14.98 -3.46 -8.59
C TRP A 11 14.62 -2.29 -9.52
N GLN A 12 15.58 -1.47 -9.94
CA GLN A 12 15.43 -0.38 -10.90
C GLN A 12 14.99 -0.91 -12.27
N ASN A 13 15.50 -2.07 -12.69
CA ASN A 13 15.07 -2.70 -13.94
C ASN A 13 13.64 -3.21 -13.82
N ALA A 14 13.30 -3.82 -12.67
CA ALA A 14 11.93 -4.26 -12.40
C ALA A 14 10.93 -3.10 -12.30
N PHE A 15 11.37 -1.92 -11.83
CA PHE A 15 10.56 -0.69 -11.84
C PHE A 15 10.29 -0.22 -13.29
N SER A 16 11.29 -0.31 -14.16
CA SER A 16 11.16 0.06 -15.56
C SER A 16 10.36 -0.97 -16.37
N ASP A 17 10.39 -2.25 -16.00
CA ASP A 17 9.62 -3.33 -16.63
C ASP A 17 8.15 -3.34 -16.16
N THR A 18 7.44 -2.28 -16.51
CA THR A 18 6.04 -2.05 -16.17
C THR A 18 5.15 -2.15 -17.41
N ILE A 19 4.09 -2.94 -17.31
CA ILE A 19 3.04 -3.03 -18.33
C ILE A 19 2.08 -1.86 -18.16
N THR A 20 1.90 -1.09 -19.23
CA THR A 20 0.97 0.06 -19.29
C THR A 20 -0.03 -0.04 -20.43
N SER A 21 0.05 -1.07 -21.27
CA SER A 21 -0.87 -1.29 -22.38
C SER A 21 -1.71 -2.56 -22.20
N PHE A 22 -2.97 -2.50 -22.60
CA PHE A 22 -3.88 -3.65 -22.57
C PHE A 22 -3.41 -4.78 -23.48
N ALA A 23 -2.91 -4.46 -24.67
CA ALA A 23 -2.40 -5.46 -25.61
C ALA A 23 -1.28 -6.29 -24.99
N GLU A 24 -0.32 -5.63 -24.33
CA GLU A 24 0.78 -6.30 -23.66
C GLU A 24 0.32 -7.12 -22.43
N LEU A 25 -0.63 -6.59 -21.64
CA LEU A 25 -1.22 -7.32 -20.52
C LEU A 25 -1.95 -8.59 -20.99
N GLY A 26 -2.77 -8.48 -22.04
CA GLY A 26 -3.48 -9.59 -22.66
C GLY A 26 -2.53 -10.65 -23.19
N GLN A 27 -1.47 -10.23 -23.90
CA GLN A 27 -0.43 -11.14 -24.36
C GLN A 27 0.29 -11.85 -23.19
N ALA A 28 0.62 -11.14 -22.11
CA ALA A 28 1.30 -11.73 -20.97
C ALA A 28 0.46 -12.79 -20.25
N LEU A 29 -0.87 -12.63 -20.27
CA LEU A 29 -1.83 -13.49 -19.58
C LEU A 29 -2.56 -14.47 -20.50
N ASP A 30 -2.21 -14.54 -21.79
CA ASP A 30 -2.92 -15.35 -22.79
C ASP A 30 -4.44 -15.04 -22.82
N LEU A 31 -4.80 -13.77 -22.67
CA LEU A 31 -6.17 -13.25 -22.71
C LEU A 31 -6.39 -12.41 -23.98
N PRO A 32 -7.52 -12.60 -24.71
CA PRO A 32 -7.83 -11.77 -25.85
C PRO A 32 -8.13 -10.33 -25.40
N ILE A 33 -7.61 -9.33 -26.11
CA ILE A 33 -7.81 -7.91 -25.73
C ILE A 33 -9.28 -7.52 -25.64
N ASP A 34 -10.13 -8.12 -26.48
CA ASP A 34 -11.59 -7.91 -26.49
C ASP A 34 -12.29 -8.44 -25.23
N SER A 35 -11.61 -9.23 -24.39
CA SER A 35 -12.09 -9.61 -23.06
C SER A 35 -11.96 -8.49 -22.03
N PHE A 36 -11.18 -7.45 -22.33
CA PHE A 36 -11.06 -6.28 -21.47
C PHE A 36 -12.16 -5.29 -21.83
N ASP A 37 -12.98 -4.98 -20.83
CA ASP A 37 -14.04 -3.97 -20.94
C ASP A 37 -13.42 -2.55 -20.89
N SER A 38 -12.72 -2.18 -21.98
CA SER A 38 -11.80 -1.04 -22.02
C SER A 38 -12.38 0.18 -22.74
N GLN A 39 -13.22 0.95 -22.04
CA GLN A 39 -13.34 2.40 -22.27
C GLN A 39 -12.89 3.11 -21.00
N VAL A 40 -11.67 3.64 -21.02
CA VAL A 40 -10.90 3.81 -19.78
C VAL A 40 -11.02 5.23 -19.24
N GLY A 41 -11.33 5.33 -17.95
CA GLY A 41 -11.31 6.57 -17.18
C GLY A 41 -9.89 7.15 -17.01
N GLN A 42 -9.75 8.16 -16.15
CA GLN A 42 -8.53 8.97 -16.06
C GLN A 42 -7.33 8.27 -15.38
N PHE A 43 -7.53 7.11 -14.74
CA PHE A 43 -6.47 6.40 -14.00
C PHE A 43 -5.90 5.24 -14.83
N PRO A 44 -4.68 5.37 -15.40
CA PRO A 44 -4.18 4.44 -16.40
C PRO A 44 -3.78 3.07 -15.83
N LEU A 45 -3.72 2.05 -16.69
CA LEU A 45 -3.09 0.77 -16.36
C LEU A 45 -1.60 1.02 -16.06
N LYS A 46 -1.15 0.49 -14.92
CA LYS A 46 0.27 0.48 -14.54
C LYS A 46 0.50 -0.69 -13.59
N VAL A 47 1.25 -1.69 -14.02
CA VAL A 47 1.56 -2.86 -13.21
C VAL A 47 2.93 -3.45 -13.56
N PRO A 48 3.82 -3.75 -12.60
CA PRO A 48 5.09 -4.40 -12.90
C PRO A 48 4.87 -5.78 -13.51
N ARG A 49 5.62 -6.13 -14.55
CA ARG A 49 5.48 -7.45 -15.21
C ARG A 49 5.65 -8.61 -14.24
N ARG A 50 6.53 -8.45 -13.25
CA ARG A 50 6.76 -9.42 -12.18
C ARG A 50 5.49 -9.73 -11.38
N PHE A 51 4.64 -8.73 -11.14
CA PHE A 51 3.36 -8.96 -10.47
C PHE A 51 2.38 -9.69 -11.38
N VAL A 52 2.37 -9.38 -12.67
CA VAL A 52 1.56 -10.08 -13.69
C VAL A 52 1.94 -11.56 -13.78
N GLN A 53 3.21 -11.92 -13.61
CA GLN A 53 3.67 -13.32 -13.58
C GLN A 53 3.10 -14.15 -12.42
N LYS A 54 2.50 -13.51 -11.40
CA LYS A 54 1.82 -14.20 -10.29
C LYS A 54 0.38 -14.60 -10.63
N MET A 55 -0.18 -14.06 -11.71
CA MET A 55 -1.56 -14.29 -12.12
C MET A 55 -1.70 -15.60 -12.90
N VAL A 56 -2.89 -16.18 -12.87
CA VAL A 56 -3.24 -17.36 -13.65
C VAL A 56 -3.50 -16.96 -15.11
N LYS A 57 -2.72 -17.51 -16.04
CA LYS A 57 -2.91 -17.31 -17.48
C LYS A 57 -4.27 -17.86 -17.94
N GLY A 58 -4.93 -17.13 -18.81
CA GLY A 58 -6.26 -17.45 -19.34
C GLY A 58 -7.42 -17.16 -18.39
N ASP A 59 -7.15 -16.66 -17.17
CA ASP A 59 -8.20 -16.36 -16.18
C ASP A 59 -8.47 -14.85 -16.07
N ILE A 60 -9.54 -14.40 -16.74
CA ILE A 60 -10.00 -13.00 -16.63
C ILE A 60 -10.51 -12.65 -15.22
N ASN A 61 -10.85 -13.66 -14.41
CA ASN A 61 -11.36 -13.49 -13.06
C ASN A 61 -10.28 -13.58 -11.98
N ASP A 62 -9.01 -13.66 -12.37
CA ASP A 62 -7.88 -13.73 -11.44
C ASP A 62 -7.95 -12.55 -10.43
N PRO A 63 -7.85 -12.83 -9.11
CA PRO A 63 -8.02 -11.82 -8.07
C PRO A 63 -6.90 -10.77 -8.05
N LEU A 64 -5.72 -11.04 -8.61
CA LEU A 64 -4.65 -10.06 -8.76
C LEU A 64 -4.90 -9.20 -10.00
N LEU A 65 -5.41 -9.79 -11.09
CA LEU A 65 -5.79 -9.03 -12.29
C LEU A 65 -6.86 -7.99 -11.98
N LYS A 66 -7.91 -8.37 -11.25
CA LYS A 66 -8.98 -7.44 -10.81
C LYS A 66 -8.46 -6.23 -10.03
N GLN A 67 -7.32 -6.36 -9.34
CA GLN A 67 -6.73 -5.25 -8.59
C GLN A 67 -6.01 -4.21 -9.46
N VAL A 68 -5.71 -4.52 -10.73
CA VAL A 68 -4.88 -3.67 -11.60
C VAL A 68 -5.48 -3.38 -12.97
N LEU A 69 -6.39 -4.22 -13.48
CA LEU A 69 -7.04 -4.05 -14.78
C LEU A 69 -8.13 -2.98 -14.70
N PRO A 70 -8.00 -1.85 -15.42
CA PRO A 70 -9.08 -0.87 -15.52
C PRO A 70 -10.32 -1.48 -16.19
N THR A 71 -11.51 -1.12 -15.71
CA THR A 71 -12.79 -1.58 -16.26
C THR A 71 -13.77 -0.42 -16.43
N PHE A 72 -14.79 -0.61 -17.28
CA PHE A 72 -15.88 0.36 -17.45
C PHE A 72 -16.59 0.71 -16.13
N GLN A 73 -16.64 -0.23 -15.17
CA GLN A 73 -17.30 -0.02 -13.87
C GLN A 73 -16.71 1.16 -13.08
N GLU A 74 -15.48 1.56 -13.38
CA GLU A 74 -14.80 2.69 -12.75
C GLU A 74 -15.33 4.05 -13.23
N THR A 75 -16.02 4.08 -14.36
CA THR A 75 -16.67 5.29 -14.90
C THR A 75 -18.05 5.54 -14.29
N VAL A 76 -18.61 4.53 -13.60
CA VAL A 76 -19.95 4.59 -13.02
C VAL A 76 -19.94 5.45 -11.77
N GLN A 77 -20.66 6.56 -11.82
CA GLN A 77 -20.88 7.43 -10.65
C GLN A 77 -21.90 6.78 -9.71
N VAL A 78 -21.53 6.65 -8.44
CA VAL A 78 -22.39 6.06 -7.39
C VAL A 78 -22.49 7.04 -6.24
N THR A 79 -23.71 7.26 -5.74
CA THR A 79 -23.97 8.15 -4.60
C THR A 79 -23.11 7.76 -3.39
N GLY A 80 -22.47 8.75 -2.77
CA GLY A 80 -21.60 8.56 -1.61
C GLY A 80 -20.16 8.17 -1.95
N PHE A 81 -19.83 7.95 -3.23
CA PHE A 81 -18.46 7.79 -3.69
C PHE A 81 -17.92 9.11 -4.24
N VAL A 82 -16.82 9.61 -3.65
CA VAL A 82 -16.28 10.96 -3.91
C VAL A 82 -14.79 10.91 -4.23
N THR A 83 -14.21 12.01 -4.71
CA THR A 83 -12.80 12.06 -5.13
C THR A 83 -11.82 12.13 -3.94
N ASP A 84 -12.21 12.75 -2.82
CA ASP A 84 -11.44 12.78 -1.57
C ASP A 84 -12.29 12.26 -0.40
N PRO A 85 -12.44 10.93 -0.25
CA PRO A 85 -13.29 10.36 0.80
C PRO A 85 -12.76 10.57 2.22
N LEU A 86 -11.48 10.96 2.36
CA LEU A 86 -10.79 11.06 3.64
C LEU A 86 -10.46 12.50 4.05
N ASP A 87 -10.90 13.49 3.26
CA ASP A 87 -10.62 14.92 3.43
C ASP A 87 -9.13 15.17 3.70
N GLU A 88 -8.26 14.52 2.91
CA GLU A 88 -6.81 14.64 3.06
C GLU A 88 -6.26 15.92 2.45
N GLN A 89 -6.94 16.50 1.45
CA GLN A 89 -6.48 17.71 0.78
C GLN A 89 -6.44 18.93 1.70
N HIS A 90 -7.31 18.99 2.72
CA HIS A 90 -7.38 20.10 3.66
C HIS A 90 -6.67 19.83 4.99
N ALA A 91 -6.13 18.63 5.20
CA ALA A 91 -5.50 18.23 6.46
C ALA A 91 -4.02 18.63 6.57
N ASN A 92 -3.63 19.77 5.99
CA ASN A 92 -2.25 20.19 5.79
C ASN A 92 -1.88 21.44 6.61
N PRO A 93 -1.44 21.31 7.88
CA PRO A 93 -1.00 22.46 8.68
C PRO A 93 0.27 23.13 8.12
N VAL A 94 1.12 22.33 7.46
CA VAL A 94 2.32 22.77 6.73
C VAL A 94 2.38 21.93 5.46
N LYS A 95 2.84 22.52 4.35
CA LYS A 95 3.04 21.78 3.09
C LYS A 95 3.87 20.52 3.34
N GLY A 96 3.37 19.36 2.89
CA GLY A 96 4.04 18.07 3.08
C GLY A 96 3.79 17.39 4.43
N ILE A 97 2.92 17.92 5.30
CA ILE A 97 2.50 17.25 6.54
C ILE A 97 0.99 17.08 6.52
N ILE A 98 0.55 15.84 6.77
CA ILE A 98 -0.82 15.52 7.18
C ILE A 98 -0.78 15.15 8.66
N HIS A 99 -1.43 15.94 9.51
CA HIS A 99 -1.46 15.72 10.97
C HIS A 99 -2.88 15.51 11.47
N LYS A 100 -3.33 14.24 11.48
CA LYS A 100 -4.67 13.83 11.93
C LYS A 100 -4.72 13.29 13.37
N TYR A 101 -3.58 12.86 13.91
CA TYR A 101 -3.51 12.11 15.15
C TYR A 101 -2.45 12.66 16.09
N ALA A 102 -2.74 12.69 17.40
CA ALA A 102 -1.93 13.39 18.39
C ALA A 102 -0.42 13.04 18.39
N SER A 103 -0.07 11.77 18.17
CA SER A 103 1.31 11.29 18.34
C SER A 103 2.08 11.10 17.03
N ARG A 104 1.47 11.34 15.87
CA ARG A 104 2.08 10.97 14.60
C ARG A 104 1.62 11.85 13.44
N VAL A 105 2.58 12.14 12.57
CA VAL A 105 2.35 12.87 11.31
C VAL A 105 2.61 11.95 10.12
N LEU A 106 1.93 12.22 9.00
CA LEU A 106 2.16 11.56 7.73
C LEU A 106 2.79 12.55 6.75
N ILE A 107 3.85 12.12 6.06
CA ILE A 107 4.54 12.89 5.02
C ILE A 107 4.37 12.15 3.69
N PRO A 108 3.62 12.69 2.71
CA PRO A 108 3.58 12.15 1.36
C PRO A 108 4.90 12.50 0.68
N VAL A 109 5.85 11.56 0.59
CA VAL A 109 7.22 11.87 0.13
C VAL A 109 7.39 11.79 -1.39
N THR A 110 6.38 11.27 -2.09
CA THR A 110 6.37 11.08 -3.55
C THR A 110 4.94 10.88 -4.05
N GLY A 111 4.65 11.34 -5.27
CA GLY A 111 3.41 11.02 -5.99
C GLY A 111 3.55 9.78 -6.88
N ALA A 112 4.77 9.28 -7.06
CA ALA A 112 5.01 8.09 -7.87
C ALA A 112 4.56 6.83 -7.13
N CYS A 113 3.84 5.97 -7.84
CA CYS A 113 3.55 4.60 -7.44
C CYS A 113 4.06 3.63 -8.53
N VAL A 114 4.43 2.41 -8.14
CA VAL A 114 4.84 1.35 -9.09
C VAL A 114 3.66 0.61 -9.70
N VAL A 115 2.47 0.78 -9.12
CA VAL A 115 1.23 0.11 -9.53
C VAL A 115 0.03 1.02 -9.32
N ASN A 116 -0.92 1.00 -10.26
CA ASN A 116 -2.18 1.72 -10.12
C ASN A 116 -3.28 0.76 -9.63
N CYS A 117 -3.41 0.65 -8.30
CA CYS A 117 -4.43 -0.19 -7.67
C CYS A 117 -5.83 0.35 -8.00
N ARG A 118 -6.74 -0.49 -8.53
CA ARG A 118 -8.09 -0.04 -8.94
C ARG A 118 -8.99 0.43 -7.80
N TYR A 119 -8.58 0.17 -6.56
CA TYR A 119 -9.24 0.58 -5.33
C TYR A 119 -8.47 1.69 -4.58
N CYS A 120 -7.54 2.39 -5.24
CA CYS A 120 -6.73 3.43 -4.62
C CYS A 120 -7.58 4.64 -4.20
N PHE A 121 -7.68 4.89 -2.89
CA PHE A 121 -8.40 6.06 -2.36
C PHE A 121 -7.71 7.40 -2.68
N ARG A 122 -6.41 7.37 -3.07
CA ARG A 122 -5.63 8.53 -3.51
C ARG A 122 -5.51 8.67 -5.03
N GLN A 123 -6.32 7.96 -5.81
CA GLN A 123 -6.25 8.05 -7.27
C GLN A 123 -6.55 9.47 -7.81
N HIS A 124 -7.26 10.29 -7.02
CA HIS A 124 -7.58 11.70 -7.32
C HIS A 124 -6.80 12.70 -6.45
N PHE A 125 -5.78 12.25 -5.71
CA PHE A 125 -5.04 13.11 -4.79
C PHE A 125 -4.11 14.07 -5.53
N ASP A 126 -4.17 15.36 -5.20
CA ASP A 126 -3.29 16.36 -5.80
C ASP A 126 -1.90 16.34 -5.16
N TYR A 127 -1.00 15.54 -5.73
CA TYR A 127 0.38 15.48 -5.30
C TYR A 127 1.18 16.76 -5.60
N HIS A 128 0.80 17.59 -6.56
CA HIS A 128 1.57 18.80 -6.89
C HIS A 128 1.56 19.79 -5.72
N GLU A 129 0.38 19.99 -5.12
CA GLU A 129 0.20 20.92 -4.01
C GLU A 129 0.70 20.35 -2.67
N ASN A 130 0.71 19.03 -2.51
CA ASN A 130 0.90 18.37 -1.21
C ASN A 130 2.27 17.73 -0.99
N LEU A 131 3.10 17.57 -2.02
CA LEU A 131 4.43 16.99 -1.85
C LEU A 131 5.45 18.00 -1.30
N PRO A 132 6.30 17.59 -0.34
CA PRO A 132 7.37 18.43 0.15
C PRO A 132 8.49 18.54 -0.88
N THR A 133 8.87 19.77 -1.19
CA THR A 133 10.10 20.10 -1.92
C THR A 133 11.30 20.04 -0.98
N GLN A 134 12.52 20.20 -1.51
CA GLN A 134 13.73 20.25 -0.68
C GLN A 134 13.69 21.42 0.33
N ASN A 135 13.08 22.54 -0.04
CA ASN A 135 12.99 23.74 0.81
C ASN A 135 11.99 23.57 1.97
N ASP A 136 11.02 22.67 1.84
CA ASP A 136 9.97 22.48 2.84
C ASP A 136 10.46 21.69 4.06
N TRP A 137 11.56 20.94 3.95
CA TRP A 137 12.06 20.07 5.04
C TRP A 137 12.48 20.83 6.31
N GLN A 138 12.90 22.09 6.17
CA GLN A 138 13.17 22.95 7.32
C GLN A 138 11.87 23.27 8.07
N ALA A 139 10.81 23.64 7.36
CA ALA A 139 9.50 23.93 7.94
C ALA A 139 8.87 22.66 8.56
N ILE A 140 9.02 21.51 7.91
CA ILE A 140 8.57 20.21 8.42
C ILE A 140 9.28 19.88 9.73
N SER A 141 10.60 20.01 9.78
CA SER A 141 11.39 19.74 10.98
C SER A 141 11.03 20.69 12.13
N ALA A 142 10.82 21.98 11.82
CA ALA A 142 10.38 22.97 12.80
C ALA A 142 8.99 22.64 13.34
N TYR A 143 8.06 22.23 12.46
CA TYR A 143 6.72 21.82 12.86
C TYR A 143 6.77 20.62 13.81
N ILE A 144 7.46 19.54 13.44
CA ILE A 144 7.58 18.35 14.31
C ILE A 144 8.23 18.73 15.64
N THR A 145 9.29 19.54 15.62
CA THR A 145 9.97 20.03 16.84
C THR A 145 9.01 20.76 17.77
N ALA A 146 8.13 21.61 17.23
CA ALA A 146 7.13 22.36 18.00
C ALA A 146 5.99 21.49 18.56
N HIS A 147 5.87 20.23 18.13
CA HIS A 147 4.83 19.30 18.56
C HIS A 147 5.47 18.10 19.30
N PRO A 148 5.82 18.25 20.60
CA PRO A 148 6.56 17.22 21.34
C PRO A 148 5.80 15.90 21.52
N ALA A 149 4.47 15.89 21.32
CA ALA A 149 3.68 14.66 21.30
C ALA A 149 3.95 13.78 20.06
N VAL A 150 4.44 14.38 18.96
CA VAL A 150 4.74 13.67 17.71
C VAL A 150 6.02 12.86 17.89
N ASN A 151 5.87 11.57 18.14
CA ASN A 151 6.98 10.62 18.31
C ASN A 151 7.11 9.64 17.12
N GLU A 152 6.20 9.71 16.16
CA GLU A 152 6.18 8.85 14.98
C GLU A 152 5.96 9.66 13.69
N VAL A 153 6.73 9.33 12.66
CA VAL A 153 6.57 9.90 11.32
C VAL A 153 6.27 8.79 10.33
N ILE A 154 5.16 8.92 9.60
CA ILE A 154 4.72 7.97 8.58
C ILE A 154 5.11 8.50 7.20
N LEU A 155 5.99 7.78 6.50
CA LEU A 155 6.28 8.01 5.09
C LEU A 155 5.19 7.35 4.25
N SER A 156 4.54 8.13 3.40
CA SER A 156 3.47 7.68 2.50
C SER A 156 3.54 8.47 1.18
N GLY A 157 2.40 8.62 0.50
CA GLY A 157 2.28 9.25 -0.82
C GLY A 157 1.71 8.26 -1.82
N GLY A 158 2.26 8.23 -3.04
CA GLY A 158 2.07 7.14 -3.99
C GLY A 158 2.67 5.85 -3.43
N ASP A 159 4.00 5.76 -3.41
CA ASP A 159 4.72 4.73 -2.66
C ASP A 159 6.13 5.22 -2.25
N PRO A 160 6.47 5.35 -0.96
CA PRO A 160 7.77 5.82 -0.49
C PRO A 160 8.96 5.01 -1.02
N LEU A 161 8.79 3.70 -1.23
CA LEU A 161 9.87 2.86 -1.75
C LEU A 161 10.04 2.99 -3.27
N SER A 162 9.22 3.82 -3.95
CA SER A 162 9.52 4.28 -5.30
C SER A 162 10.75 5.20 -5.36
N LEU A 163 11.11 5.83 -4.24
CA LEU A 163 12.25 6.75 -4.16
C LEU A 163 13.59 6.01 -4.29
N SER A 164 14.56 6.70 -4.90
CA SER A 164 15.96 6.26 -4.88
C SER A 164 16.49 6.10 -3.46
N ASN A 165 17.44 5.19 -3.25
CA ASN A 165 18.10 5.03 -1.94
C ASN A 165 18.65 6.36 -1.45
N ARG A 166 19.37 7.13 -2.27
CA ARG A 166 19.89 8.45 -1.89
C ARG A 166 18.82 9.32 -1.22
N ARG A 167 17.67 9.50 -1.89
CA ARG A 167 16.59 10.35 -1.38
C ARG A 167 15.96 9.81 -0.11
N LEU A 168 15.71 8.50 -0.05
CA LEU A 168 15.13 7.87 1.13
C LEU A 168 16.08 7.97 2.34
N LEU A 169 17.38 7.76 2.13
CA LEU A 169 18.40 7.88 3.17
C LEU A 169 18.52 9.31 3.71
N GLU A 170 18.43 10.33 2.85
CA GLU A 170 18.38 11.74 3.27
C GLU A 170 17.19 12.00 4.21
N ILE A 171 15.99 11.52 3.84
CA ILE A 171 14.78 11.67 4.64
C ILE A 171 14.96 11.02 6.01
N PHE A 172 15.49 9.80 6.05
CA PHE A 172 15.78 9.12 7.32
C PHE A 172 16.75 9.93 8.18
N THR A 173 17.82 10.46 7.59
CA THR A 173 18.81 11.27 8.34
C THR A 173 18.17 12.51 8.93
N THR A 174 17.31 13.20 8.17
CA THR A 174 16.58 14.38 8.66
C THR A 174 15.66 14.04 9.82
N LEU A 175 14.87 12.96 9.71
CA LEU A 175 13.93 12.55 10.76
C LEU A 175 14.67 12.01 12.00
N GLU A 176 15.75 11.28 11.81
CA GLU A 176 16.63 10.80 12.87
C GLU A 176 17.40 11.95 13.56
N ALA A 177 17.46 13.16 13.00
CA ALA A 177 18.00 14.30 13.72
C ALA A 177 17.05 14.84 14.81
N LEU A 178 15.76 14.48 14.77
CA LEU A 178 14.72 14.98 15.68
C LEU A 178 14.58 14.07 16.93
N PRO A 179 15.09 14.45 18.12
CA PRO A 179 15.24 13.52 19.24
C PRO A 179 13.92 12.90 19.73
N GLN A 180 12.79 13.60 19.58
CA GLN A 180 11.47 13.10 19.95
C GLN A 180 10.94 12.00 19.03
N VAL A 181 11.37 11.95 17.76
CA VAL A 181 10.93 10.94 16.80
C VAL A 181 11.59 9.62 17.17
N GLN A 182 10.79 8.66 17.61
CA GLN A 182 11.23 7.32 18.00
C GLN A 182 10.91 6.27 16.93
N THR A 183 9.88 6.53 16.11
CA THR A 183 9.41 5.58 15.09
C THR A 183 9.34 6.23 13.73
N ILE A 184 9.88 5.55 12.71
CA ILE A 184 9.64 5.89 11.31
C ILE A 184 8.85 4.72 10.71
N ARG A 185 7.62 5.03 10.29
CA ARG A 185 6.73 4.07 9.65
C ARG A 185 6.71 4.28 8.15
N ILE A 186 6.78 3.21 7.37
CA ILE A 186 6.72 3.24 5.91
C ILE A 186 5.46 2.53 5.46
N HIS A 187 4.58 3.22 4.73
CA HIS A 187 3.43 2.59 4.07
C HIS A 187 3.80 2.34 2.60
N THR A 188 3.91 1.08 2.19
CA THR A 188 4.42 0.73 0.86
C THR A 188 3.74 -0.54 0.34
N ARG A 189 3.47 -0.60 -0.96
CA ARG A 189 3.06 -1.80 -1.67
C ARG A 189 4.21 -2.44 -2.44
N VAL A 190 5.32 -1.74 -2.61
CA VAL A 190 6.46 -2.20 -3.42
C VAL A 190 6.97 -3.60 -3.03
N PRO A 191 7.14 -4.00 -1.76
CA PRO A 191 7.65 -5.35 -1.46
C PRO A 191 6.78 -6.50 -1.98
N VAL A 192 5.49 -6.25 -2.17
CA VAL A 192 4.54 -7.21 -2.76
C VAL A 192 4.70 -7.29 -4.29
N MET A 193 5.04 -6.17 -4.91
CA MET A 193 5.16 -6.01 -6.35
C MET A 193 6.56 -6.37 -6.87
N ILE A 194 7.59 -5.89 -6.18
CA ILE A 194 9.02 -5.92 -6.53
C ILE A 194 9.82 -6.16 -5.23
N PRO A 195 9.89 -7.41 -4.76
CA PRO A 195 10.50 -7.77 -3.48
C PRO A 195 11.97 -7.32 -3.35
N GLU A 196 12.73 -7.37 -4.44
CA GLU A 196 14.13 -6.97 -4.50
C GLU A 196 14.40 -5.48 -4.25
N ARG A 197 13.35 -4.65 -4.13
CA ARG A 197 13.51 -3.26 -3.64
C ARG A 197 14.05 -3.21 -2.21
N LEU A 198 13.82 -4.26 -1.42
CA LEU A 198 14.46 -4.49 -0.13
C LEU A 198 15.91 -4.96 -0.34
N ASP A 199 16.71 -4.10 -0.96
CA ASP A 199 18.10 -4.33 -1.30
C ASP A 199 19.03 -4.16 -0.09
N GLU A 200 20.26 -4.63 -0.21
CA GLU A 200 21.23 -4.60 0.90
C GLU A 200 21.49 -3.18 1.45
N PRO A 201 21.68 -2.13 0.62
CA PRO A 201 21.87 -0.78 1.13
C PRO A 201 20.68 -0.26 1.95
N LEU A 202 19.44 -0.53 1.51
CA LEU A 202 18.26 -0.11 2.25
C LEU A 202 18.13 -0.88 3.58
N LEU A 203 18.31 -2.20 3.54
CA LEU A 203 18.26 -3.04 4.72
C LEU A 203 19.35 -2.67 5.75
N ALA A 204 20.56 -2.36 5.27
CA ALA A 204 21.64 -1.86 6.11
C ALA A 204 21.27 -0.52 6.76
N ARG A 205 20.58 0.39 6.04
CA ARG A 205 20.08 1.61 6.67
C ARG A 205 19.09 1.30 7.79
N PHE A 206 18.11 0.43 7.55
CA PHE A 206 17.11 0.10 8.56
C PHE A 206 17.74 -0.50 9.81
N ALA A 207 18.70 -1.42 9.65
CA ALA A 207 19.39 -2.06 10.76
C ALA A 207 20.23 -1.08 11.61
N ASN A 208 20.70 0.03 11.03
CA ASN A 208 21.50 1.05 11.71
C ASN A 208 20.68 2.29 12.10
N SER A 209 19.37 2.29 11.92
CA SER A 209 18.53 3.41 12.34
C SER A 209 18.47 3.47 13.87
N ARG A 210 18.54 4.68 14.43
CA ARG A 210 18.23 4.86 15.86
C ARG A 210 16.72 4.74 16.16
N CYS A 211 15.88 4.90 15.14
CA CYS A 211 14.43 4.83 15.25
C CYS A 211 13.97 3.39 15.06
N HIS A 212 12.85 3.03 15.68
CA HIS A 212 12.15 1.81 15.32
C HIS A 212 11.58 1.95 13.90
N ILE A 213 11.93 1.02 13.03
CA ILE A 213 11.40 0.99 11.67
C ILE A 213 10.20 0.06 11.63
N VAL A 214 9.04 0.64 11.28
CA VAL A 214 7.81 -0.11 11.03
C VAL A 214 7.50 -0.04 9.54
N MET A 215 7.25 -1.16 8.89
CA MET A 215 6.82 -1.18 7.49
C MET A 215 5.46 -1.85 7.40
N VAL A 216 4.48 -1.07 6.92
CA VAL A 216 3.14 -1.55 6.62
C VAL A 216 3.09 -1.86 5.13
N ILE A 217 3.15 -3.14 4.79
CA ILE A 217 2.92 -3.62 3.42
C ILE A 217 1.43 -3.66 3.10
N HIS A 218 1.10 -3.78 1.81
CA HIS A 218 -0.28 -3.79 1.33
C HIS A 218 -0.53 -4.98 0.40
N ALA A 219 -0.97 -6.09 0.97
CA ALA A 219 -1.40 -7.30 0.26
C ALA A 219 -2.89 -7.59 0.54
N ASN A 220 -3.62 -8.01 -0.50
CA ASN A 220 -5.06 -8.29 -0.41
C ASN A 220 -5.42 -9.75 -0.69
N HIS A 221 -4.56 -10.50 -1.36
CA HIS A 221 -4.83 -11.89 -1.72
C HIS A 221 -3.60 -12.77 -1.44
N PRO A 222 -3.75 -14.04 -0.98
CA PRO A 222 -2.62 -14.93 -0.71
C PRO A 222 -1.70 -15.17 -1.92
N ASN A 223 -2.19 -15.01 -3.16
CA ASN A 223 -1.36 -15.16 -4.37
C ASN A 223 -0.33 -14.01 -4.52
N GLU A 224 -0.49 -12.91 -3.80
CA GLU A 224 0.46 -11.81 -3.80
C GLU A 224 1.76 -12.15 -3.04
N ILE A 225 1.68 -13.10 -2.09
CA ILE A 225 2.79 -13.53 -1.22
C ILE A 225 3.37 -14.86 -1.72
N ASP A 226 4.25 -14.76 -2.71
CA ASP A 226 5.05 -15.89 -3.21
C ASP A 226 6.32 -16.13 -2.36
N GLN A 227 7.07 -17.17 -2.70
CA GLN A 227 8.30 -17.54 -1.99
C GLN A 227 9.36 -16.44 -2.02
N GLU A 228 9.47 -15.68 -3.10
CA GLU A 228 10.48 -14.64 -3.22
C GLU A 228 10.12 -13.41 -2.39
N THR A 229 8.85 -13.00 -2.41
CA THR A 229 8.29 -11.99 -1.51
C THR A 229 8.56 -12.37 -0.05
N GLN A 230 8.31 -13.63 0.33
CA GLN A 230 8.61 -14.13 1.69
C GLN A 230 10.10 -14.00 2.04
N ILE A 231 11.01 -14.34 1.12
CA ILE A 231 12.45 -14.24 1.35
C ILE A 231 12.88 -12.80 1.63
N PHE A 232 12.45 -11.82 0.82
CA PHE A 232 12.85 -10.43 1.00
C PHE A 232 12.20 -9.77 2.23
N LEU A 233 10.95 -10.10 2.55
CA LEU A 233 10.32 -9.69 3.80
C LEU A 233 11.07 -10.29 5.00
N GLY A 234 11.46 -11.57 4.93
CA GLY A 234 12.30 -12.20 5.94
C GLY A 234 13.64 -11.49 6.14
N LYS A 235 14.26 -10.96 5.08
CA LYS A 235 15.47 -10.13 5.19
C LYS A 235 15.19 -8.80 5.91
N ALA A 236 14.08 -8.12 5.59
CA ALA A 236 13.67 -6.91 6.29
C ALA A 236 13.42 -7.14 7.79
N LYS A 237 12.75 -8.25 8.14
CA LYS A 237 12.57 -8.65 9.54
C LYS A 237 13.91 -8.88 10.26
N LYS A 238 14.87 -9.57 9.60
CA LYS A 238 16.22 -9.78 10.15
C LYS A 238 17.00 -8.48 10.32
N ALA A 239 16.72 -7.46 9.51
CA ALA A 239 17.27 -6.11 9.66
C ALA A 239 16.58 -5.30 10.78
N GLY A 240 15.72 -5.92 11.59
CA GLY A 240 15.06 -5.27 12.73
C GLY A 240 13.77 -4.53 12.38
N VAL A 241 13.26 -4.65 11.15
CA VAL A 241 12.01 -4.00 10.74
C VAL A 241 10.81 -4.75 11.32
N THR A 242 9.90 -4.03 11.98
CA THR A 242 8.57 -4.55 12.34
C THR A 242 7.69 -4.53 11.10
N LEU A 243 7.24 -5.70 10.65
CA LEU A 243 6.43 -5.84 9.45
C LEU A 243 4.96 -6.04 9.78
N LEU A 244 4.12 -5.19 9.19
CA LEU A 244 2.66 -5.20 9.32
C LEU A 244 2.03 -5.27 7.93
N ASN A 245 0.81 -5.79 7.81
CA ASN A 245 0.03 -5.73 6.58
C ASN A 245 -1.30 -4.99 6.77
N GLN A 246 -1.61 -4.10 5.84
CA GLN A 246 -2.96 -3.57 5.69
C GLN A 246 -3.62 -4.20 4.46
N THR A 247 -4.79 -4.77 4.67
CA THR A 247 -5.67 -5.34 3.64
C THR A 247 -6.89 -4.44 3.49
N VAL A 248 -7.43 -4.33 2.28
CA VAL A 248 -8.75 -3.75 2.02
C VAL A 248 -9.70 -4.88 1.63
N LEU A 249 -10.92 -4.87 2.16
CA LEU A 249 -12.00 -5.75 1.74
C LEU A 249 -12.49 -5.32 0.35
N LEU A 250 -12.34 -6.22 -0.60
CA LEU A 250 -12.60 -6.01 -2.00
C LEU A 250 -13.49 -7.16 -2.51
N LYS A 251 -14.69 -6.78 -2.96
CA LYS A 251 -15.65 -7.70 -3.55
C LYS A 251 -15.03 -8.51 -4.68
N SER A 252 -15.31 -9.81 -4.69
CA SER A 252 -14.82 -10.78 -5.69
C SER A 252 -13.29 -10.93 -5.77
N ILE A 253 -12.57 -10.51 -4.73
CA ILE A 253 -11.12 -10.69 -4.56
C ILE A 253 -10.83 -11.36 -3.24
N ASN A 254 -11.27 -10.79 -2.11
CA ASN A 254 -10.97 -11.28 -0.77
C ASN A 254 -12.15 -11.15 0.20
N ASP A 255 -13.36 -10.99 -0.32
CA ASP A 255 -14.63 -11.07 0.40
C ASP A 255 -15.00 -12.53 0.77
N ASP A 256 -14.01 -13.31 1.19
CA ASP A 256 -14.13 -14.69 1.65
C ASP A 256 -13.19 -14.94 2.85
N ALA A 257 -13.72 -15.50 3.93
CA ALA A 257 -12.97 -15.70 5.17
C ALA A 257 -11.82 -16.72 5.05
N ASN A 258 -11.93 -17.72 4.17
CA ASN A 258 -10.84 -18.67 3.92
C ASN A 258 -9.70 -18.01 3.13
N THR A 259 -10.04 -17.15 2.17
CA THR A 259 -9.06 -16.36 1.42
C THR A 259 -8.27 -15.43 2.34
N LEU A 260 -8.96 -14.72 3.25
CA LEU A 260 -8.32 -13.86 4.24
C LEU A 260 -7.49 -14.65 5.26
N ALA A 261 -8.00 -15.79 5.75
CA ALA A 261 -7.23 -16.66 6.63
C ALA A 261 -5.96 -17.17 5.95
N SER A 262 -6.05 -17.57 4.68
CA SER A 262 -4.91 -18.02 3.88
C SER A 262 -3.89 -16.89 3.65
N LEU A 263 -4.36 -15.66 3.42
CA LEU A 263 -3.49 -14.49 3.35
C LEU A 263 -2.75 -14.27 4.67
N ASN A 264 -3.48 -14.30 5.79
CA ASN A 264 -2.92 -14.06 7.12
C ASN A 264 -1.85 -15.10 7.50
N GLU A 265 -2.05 -16.37 7.16
CA GLU A 265 -1.06 -17.43 7.35
C GLU A 265 0.19 -17.23 6.47
N LYS A 266 0.02 -16.86 5.19
CA LYS A 266 1.17 -16.56 4.32
C LYS A 266 1.95 -15.34 4.78
N LEU A 267 1.27 -14.30 5.26
CA LEU A 267 1.91 -13.14 5.87
C LEU A 267 2.71 -13.55 7.11
N TRP A 268 2.14 -14.39 7.97
CA TRP A 268 2.81 -14.90 9.14
C TRP A 268 4.10 -15.68 8.80
N GLN A 269 4.04 -16.55 7.79
CA GLN A 269 5.21 -17.27 7.26
C GLN A 269 6.29 -16.32 6.72
N ALA A 270 5.89 -15.18 6.14
CA ALA A 270 6.79 -14.10 5.71
C ALA A 270 7.33 -13.25 6.89
N GLY A 271 6.88 -13.50 8.12
CA GLY A 271 7.22 -12.73 9.30
C GLY A 271 6.46 -11.40 9.44
N VAL A 272 5.34 -11.25 8.74
CA VAL A 272 4.47 -10.06 8.73
C VAL A 272 3.22 -10.33 9.56
N LEU A 273 2.82 -9.36 10.40
CA LEU A 273 1.56 -9.45 11.16
C LEU A 273 0.40 -8.80 10.39
N PRO A 274 -0.76 -9.45 10.27
CA PRO A 274 -2.00 -8.79 9.83
C PRO A 274 -2.35 -7.66 10.80
N TYR A 275 -2.46 -6.43 10.30
CA TYR A 275 -2.64 -5.24 11.13
C TYR A 275 -4.04 -4.63 10.98
N TYR A 276 -4.40 -4.22 9.77
CA TYR A 276 -5.73 -3.67 9.48
C TYR A 276 -6.40 -4.42 8.34
N LEU A 277 -7.70 -4.61 8.52
CA LEU A 277 -8.65 -4.98 7.48
C LEU A 277 -9.57 -3.78 7.27
N HIS A 278 -9.30 -3.02 6.23
CA HIS A 278 -10.08 -1.84 5.88
C HIS A 278 -11.35 -2.25 5.16
N VAL A 279 -12.49 -1.73 5.60
CA VAL A 279 -13.63 -1.60 4.67
C VAL A 279 -13.25 -0.58 3.60
N LEU A 280 -13.78 -0.75 2.38
CA LEU A 280 -13.44 0.11 1.26
C LEU A 280 -13.78 1.59 1.54
N ASP A 281 -12.80 2.47 1.41
CA ASP A 281 -13.04 3.91 1.36
C ASP A 281 -13.86 4.23 0.11
N LYS A 282 -14.93 5.01 0.24
CA LYS A 282 -15.87 5.29 -0.85
C LYS A 282 -15.29 6.29 -1.85
N VAL A 283 -14.24 5.89 -2.56
CA VAL A 283 -13.58 6.68 -3.60
C VAL A 283 -14.28 6.48 -4.95
N ALA A 284 -14.54 7.58 -5.66
CA ALA A 284 -15.09 7.55 -7.01
C ALA A 284 -14.23 6.65 -7.92
N GLY A 285 -14.89 5.70 -8.59
CA GLY A 285 -14.26 4.70 -9.45
C GLY A 285 -14.01 3.33 -8.80
N ALA A 286 -14.19 3.16 -7.49
CA ALA A 286 -13.96 1.88 -6.81
C ALA A 286 -15.25 1.19 -6.32
N SER A 287 -16.43 1.72 -6.63
CA SER A 287 -17.72 1.25 -6.08
C SER A 287 -18.03 -0.22 -6.32
N HIS A 288 -17.52 -0.81 -7.40
CA HIS A 288 -17.69 -2.22 -7.72
C HIS A 288 -16.96 -3.17 -6.76
N PHE A 289 -15.95 -2.69 -6.01
CA PHE A 289 -15.30 -3.45 -4.94
C PHE A 289 -16.05 -3.40 -3.61
N TYR A 290 -17.08 -2.58 -3.49
CA TYR A 290 -17.77 -2.36 -2.21
C TYR A 290 -18.57 -3.59 -1.77
N ILE A 291 -18.46 -3.90 -0.48
CA ILE A 291 -19.38 -4.76 0.27
C ILE A 291 -19.97 -3.95 1.42
N SER A 292 -21.15 -4.32 1.91
CA SER A 292 -21.80 -3.61 3.01
C SER A 292 -21.10 -3.88 4.36
N ASP A 293 -21.36 -3.03 5.36
CA ASP A 293 -20.78 -3.22 6.70
C ASP A 293 -21.31 -4.52 7.34
N GLU A 294 -22.58 -4.87 7.10
CA GLU A 294 -23.18 -6.15 7.52
C GLU A 294 -22.40 -7.34 6.94
N GLN A 295 -22.08 -7.29 5.64
CA GLN A 295 -21.30 -8.35 4.98
C GLN A 295 -19.88 -8.42 5.53
N ALA A 296 -19.23 -7.26 5.75
CA ALA A 296 -17.90 -7.19 6.32
C ALA A 296 -17.84 -7.75 7.75
N VAL A 297 -18.83 -7.44 8.59
CA VAL A 297 -18.93 -7.95 9.97
C VAL A 297 -19.18 -9.45 9.98
N ALA A 298 -20.10 -9.96 9.15
CA ALA A 298 -20.35 -11.40 9.03
C ALA A 298 -19.08 -12.17 8.64
N LEU A 299 -18.37 -11.69 7.61
CA LEU A 299 -17.08 -12.27 7.19
C LEU A 299 -16.02 -12.18 8.30
N TYR A 300 -16.00 -11.09 9.07
CA TYR A 300 -15.04 -10.91 10.15
C TYR A 300 -15.27 -11.89 11.31
N TRP A 301 -16.53 -12.21 11.64
CA TRP A 301 -16.86 -13.26 12.60
C TRP A 301 -16.37 -14.64 12.16
N GLU A 302 -16.51 -14.97 10.87
CA GLU A 302 -15.94 -16.19 10.33
C GLU A 302 -14.41 -16.21 10.41
N LEU A 303 -13.76 -15.08 10.12
CA LEU A 303 -12.31 -14.95 10.21
C LEU A 303 -11.80 -15.12 11.65
N LEU A 304 -12.49 -14.53 12.64
CA LEU A 304 -12.21 -14.70 14.06
C LEU A 304 -12.25 -16.17 14.51
N ALA A 305 -13.18 -16.95 13.98
CA ALA A 305 -13.31 -18.37 14.30
C ALA A 305 -12.21 -19.24 13.65
N LYS A 306 -11.62 -18.78 12.54
CA LYS A 306 -10.64 -19.54 11.74
C LYS A 306 -9.19 -19.30 12.16
N CYS A 307 -8.84 -18.07 12.52
CA CYS A 307 -7.45 -17.68 12.73
C CYS A 307 -7.05 -17.68 14.21
N ALA A 308 -5.76 -17.88 14.47
CA ALA A 308 -5.19 -17.50 15.76
C ALA A 308 -5.39 -15.99 16.00
N GLY A 309 -5.69 -15.59 17.24
CA GLY A 309 -6.10 -14.21 17.53
C GLY A 309 -5.10 -13.13 17.10
N TYR A 310 -3.79 -13.41 17.16
CA TYR A 310 -2.74 -12.48 16.71
C TYR A 310 -2.59 -12.40 15.18
N LEU A 311 -3.29 -13.27 14.44
CA LEU A 311 -3.39 -13.25 12.97
C LEU A 311 -4.71 -12.64 12.50
N VAL A 312 -5.58 -12.20 13.40
CA VAL A 312 -6.80 -11.47 13.03
C VAL A 312 -6.48 -9.97 13.00
N PRO A 313 -6.49 -9.33 11.81
CA PRO A 313 -6.29 -7.88 11.71
C PRO A 313 -7.49 -7.13 12.30
N LYS A 314 -7.34 -5.86 12.68
CA LYS A 314 -8.47 -5.06 13.17
C LYS A 314 -9.36 -4.62 12.00
N LEU A 315 -10.66 -4.92 12.05
CA LEU A 315 -11.65 -4.40 11.10
C LEU A 315 -11.90 -2.90 11.34
N VAL A 316 -11.62 -2.07 10.34
CA VAL A 316 -11.60 -0.62 10.51
C VAL A 316 -12.08 0.16 9.29
N ARG A 317 -12.45 1.43 9.51
CA ARG A 317 -12.71 2.46 8.52
C ARG A 317 -11.90 3.71 8.83
N GLU A 318 -11.43 4.43 7.81
CA GLU A 318 -10.98 5.80 8.00
C GLU A 318 -12.17 6.75 7.85
N LEU A 319 -12.30 7.69 8.78
CA LEU A 319 -13.33 8.71 8.73
C LEU A 319 -12.67 10.08 8.86
N PRO A 320 -13.05 11.06 8.03
CA PRO A 320 -12.60 12.44 8.18
C PRO A 320 -12.80 12.94 9.61
N ASN A 321 -11.83 13.71 10.10
CA ASN A 321 -11.90 14.41 11.40
C ASN A 321 -12.02 13.50 12.64
N LYS A 322 -11.76 12.18 12.52
CA LYS A 322 -11.67 11.29 13.68
C LYS A 322 -10.23 11.23 14.23
N PRO A 323 -10.04 11.24 15.56
CA PRO A 323 -8.71 11.24 16.17
C PRO A 323 -8.03 9.85 16.16
N PHE A 324 -8.64 8.86 15.53
CA PHE A 324 -8.12 7.51 15.37
C PHE A 324 -8.75 6.83 14.16
N LYS A 325 -8.07 5.77 13.68
CA LYS A 325 -8.64 4.82 12.75
C LYS A 325 -9.87 4.17 13.41
N THR A 326 -11.06 4.33 12.83
CA THR A 326 -12.32 3.99 13.50
C THR A 326 -12.59 2.48 13.39
N PRO A 327 -12.65 1.73 14.51
CA PRO A 327 -13.08 0.34 14.48
C PRO A 327 -14.53 0.22 14.00
N ILE A 328 -14.82 -0.81 13.20
CA ILE A 328 -16.21 -1.17 12.90
C ILE A 328 -16.81 -1.84 14.14
N ASP A 329 -18.01 -1.41 14.53
CA ASP A 329 -18.74 -2.04 15.63
C ASP A 329 -19.32 -3.38 15.17
N LEU A 330 -18.80 -4.46 15.72
CA LEU A 330 -19.15 -5.84 15.34
C LEU A 330 -20.52 -6.28 15.85
N TYR A 331 -21.12 -5.54 16.79
CA TYR A 331 -22.39 -5.89 17.42
C TYR A 331 -23.56 -5.00 16.95
N SER A 332 -23.27 -4.00 16.12
CA SER A 332 -24.28 -3.09 15.55
C SER A 332 -24.94 -3.62 14.27
N TYR A 333 -24.56 -4.81 13.79
CA TYR A 333 -25.00 -5.38 12.50
C TYR A 333 -25.51 -6.81 12.62
#